data_AF-A0A7J4R296-F1
#
_entry.id   AF-A0A7J4R296-F1
#
_cell.length_a   1.000
_cell.length_b   1.000
_cell.length_c   1.000
_cell.angle_alpha   90.00
_cell.angle_beta   90.00
_cell.angle_gamma   90.00
#
_symmetry.space_group_name_H-M   'P 1'
#
loop_
_entity.id
_entity.type
_entity.pdbx_description
1 polymer ?
#
loop_
_entity_poly.entity_id
_entity_poly.type
_entity_poly.pdbx_seq_one_letter_code
_entity_poly.pdbx_strand_id
1 'polypeptide(L)'
;LTTIKSFSSSSELRDAVSKANVPDEIINELSSRLASYEKSERSNEGFTSDDINKILSLAKLPDDSITLSSLNESMIKLNIKKMSAERLIEILETSSMVLRNSNTSWSVLQ
;
A
#
# COMPACT_ATOMS: atom_id res chain seq x y z
N LEU A 1 -13.27 28.78 -39.84
CA LEU A 1 -13.21 27.31 -40.04
C LEU A 1 -13.35 26.67 -38.67
N THR A 2 -14.54 26.20 -38.32
CA THR A 2 -14.83 25.48 -37.08
C THR A 2 -14.48 24.01 -37.30
N THR A 3 -13.36 23.56 -36.73
CA THR A 3 -12.93 22.16 -36.83
C THR A 3 -13.82 21.31 -35.93
N ILE A 4 -14.81 20.62 -36.49
CA ILE A 4 -15.63 19.67 -35.75
C ILE A 4 -14.75 18.45 -35.48
N LYS A 5 -14.40 18.23 -34.20
CA LYS A 5 -13.70 17.01 -33.77
C LYS A 5 -14.68 15.83 -33.84
N SER A 6 -14.35 14.83 -34.65
CA SER A 6 -15.04 13.55 -34.68
C SER A 6 -14.49 12.62 -33.59
N PHE A 7 -15.38 11.92 -32.91
CA PHE A 7 -15.04 10.92 -31.88
C PHE A 7 -15.57 9.56 -32.33
N SER A 8 -14.79 8.51 -32.09
CA SER A 8 -15.05 7.16 -32.62
C SER A 8 -16.05 6.39 -31.77
N SER A 9 -16.33 6.86 -30.55
CA SER A 9 -17.31 6.28 -29.63
C SER A 9 -17.92 7.32 -28.68
N SER A 10 -19.08 6.97 -28.10
CA SER A 10 -19.75 7.79 -27.08
C SER A 10 -18.91 7.97 -25.80
N SER A 11 -18.10 6.98 -25.42
CA SER A 11 -17.16 7.09 -24.29
C SER A 11 -16.09 8.13 -24.57
N GLU A 12 -15.53 8.13 -25.79
CA GLU A 12 -14.46 9.04 -26.18
C GLU A 12 -14.95 10.50 -26.24
N LEU A 13 -16.18 10.72 -26.72
CA LEU A 13 -16.85 12.02 -26.65
C LEU A 13 -17.07 12.46 -25.19
N ARG A 14 -17.60 11.57 -24.33
CA ARG A 14 -17.84 11.87 -22.91
C ARG A 14 -16.55 12.28 -22.21
N ASP A 15 -15.47 11.55 -22.44
CA ASP A 15 -14.20 11.80 -21.77
C ASP A 15 -13.56 13.11 -22.28
N ALA A 16 -13.71 13.42 -23.57
CA ALA A 16 -13.25 14.69 -24.15
C ALA A 16 -14.03 15.90 -23.64
N VAL A 17 -15.37 15.78 -23.53
CA VAL A 17 -16.23 16.82 -22.97
C VAL A 17 -15.94 17.01 -21.48
N SER A 18 -15.78 15.92 -20.74
CA SER A 18 -15.43 15.97 -19.32
C SER A 18 -14.08 16.66 -19.11
N LYS A 19 -13.05 16.32 -19.90
CA LYS A 19 -11.73 16.97 -19.81
C LYS A 19 -11.77 18.45 -20.17
N ALA A 20 -12.57 18.84 -21.17
CA ALA A 20 -12.73 20.24 -21.55
C ALA A 20 -13.47 21.07 -20.49
N ASN A 21 -14.30 20.43 -19.66
CA ASN A 21 -15.12 21.09 -18.63
C ASN A 21 -14.48 21.09 -17.24
N VAL A 22 -13.33 20.42 -17.05
CA VAL A 22 -12.62 20.44 -15.77
C VAL A 22 -11.51 21.49 -15.84
N PRO A 23 -11.50 22.49 -14.93
CA PRO A 23 -10.42 23.47 -14.86
C PRO A 23 -9.06 22.81 -14.60
N ASP A 24 -8.03 23.31 -15.25
CA ASP A 24 -6.66 22.80 -15.11
C ASP A 24 -6.16 22.85 -13.65
N GLU A 25 -6.62 23.82 -12.86
CA GLU A 25 -6.34 23.89 -11.42
C GLU A 25 -6.77 22.62 -10.67
N ILE A 26 -7.95 22.07 -10.97
CA ILE A 26 -8.45 20.87 -10.32
C ILE A 26 -7.62 19.66 -10.74
N ILE A 27 -7.25 19.56 -12.02
CA ILE A 27 -6.40 18.46 -12.53
C ILE A 27 -5.04 18.49 -11.84
N ASN A 28 -4.44 19.68 -11.74
CA ASN A 28 -3.14 19.86 -11.10
C ASN A 28 -3.22 19.58 -9.60
N GLU A 29 -4.27 20.03 -8.91
CA GLU A 29 -4.48 19.77 -7.49
C GLU A 29 -4.66 18.26 -7.23
N LEU A 30 -5.52 17.59 -8.00
CA LEU A 30 -5.74 16.15 -7.87
C LEU A 30 -4.48 15.35 -8.18
N SER A 31 -3.74 15.71 -9.23
CA SER A 31 -2.47 15.06 -9.60
C SER A 31 -1.40 15.28 -8.53
N SER A 32 -1.32 16.47 -7.95
CA SER A 32 -0.40 16.80 -6.87
C SER A 32 -0.74 16.05 -5.58
N ARG A 33 -2.03 15.97 -5.24
CA ARG A 33 -2.52 15.18 -4.10
C ARG A 33 -2.21 13.70 -4.31
N LEU A 34 -2.53 13.14 -5.48
CA LEU A 34 -2.25 11.75 -5.81
C LEU A 34 -0.75 11.45 -5.77
N ALA A 35 0.10 12.31 -6.37
CA ALA A 35 1.54 12.17 -6.31
C ALA A 35 2.08 12.27 -4.88
N SER A 36 1.47 13.09 -4.02
CA SER A 36 1.84 13.19 -2.60
C SER A 36 1.47 11.91 -1.84
N TYR A 37 0.30 11.32 -2.11
CA TYR A 37 -0.11 10.03 -1.55
C TYR A 37 0.79 8.89 -2.03
N GLU A 38 1.08 8.82 -3.33
CA GLU A 38 1.99 7.82 -3.87
C GLU A 38 3.42 8.00 -3.37
N LYS A 39 3.86 9.25 -3.18
CA LYS A 39 5.19 9.56 -2.64
C LYS A 39 5.27 9.24 -1.16
N SER A 40 4.24 9.47 -0.34
CA SER A 40 4.25 9.05 1.07
C SER A 40 4.26 7.53 1.23
N GLU A 41 3.54 6.81 0.36
CA GLU A 41 3.54 5.35 0.33
C GLU A 41 4.88 4.79 -0.18
N ARG A 42 5.50 5.42 -1.20
CA ARG A 42 6.83 5.00 -1.73
C ARG A 42 8.02 5.52 -0.92
N SER A 43 7.87 6.58 -0.13
CA SER A 43 8.89 7.07 0.80
C SER A 43 8.91 6.31 2.12
N ASN A 44 8.01 5.33 2.29
CA ASN A 44 8.32 4.19 3.14
C ASN A 44 9.50 3.50 2.48
N GLU A 45 10.66 3.93 2.95
CA GLU A 45 11.98 3.37 2.81
C GLU A 45 11.86 1.90 3.27
N GLY A 46 11.27 1.07 2.41
CA GLY A 46 10.54 -0.12 2.79
C GLY A 46 11.47 -1.20 3.29
N PHE A 47 10.98 -2.03 4.20
CA PHE A 47 11.66 -3.27 4.54
C PHE A 47 12.04 -4.01 3.27
N THR A 48 13.31 -4.41 3.17
CA THR A 48 13.69 -5.34 2.13
C THR A 48 12.97 -6.67 2.38
N SER A 49 12.78 -7.49 1.34
CA SER A 49 12.21 -8.83 1.52
C SER A 49 12.98 -9.64 2.57
N ASP A 50 14.30 -9.44 2.65
CA ASP A 50 15.16 -10.04 3.67
C ASP A 50 14.84 -9.59 5.09
N ASP A 51 14.52 -8.30 5.29
CA ASP A 51 14.12 -7.80 6.60
C ASP A 51 12.79 -8.38 7.02
N ILE A 52 11.82 -8.45 6.11
CA ILE A 52 10.51 -9.08 6.36
C ILE A 52 10.69 -10.55 6.75
N ASN A 53 11.51 -11.28 6.00
CA ASN A 53 11.77 -12.70 6.28
C ASN A 53 12.45 -12.90 7.63
N LYS A 54 13.41 -12.04 8.01
CA LYS A 54 14.07 -12.09 9.32
C LYS A 54 13.10 -11.79 10.47
N ILE A 55 12.27 -10.76 10.31
CA ILE A 55 11.24 -10.40 11.28
C ILE A 55 10.29 -11.57 11.48
N LEU A 56 9.73 -12.11 10.38
CA LEU A 56 8.80 -13.25 10.44
C LEU A 56 9.43 -14.49 11.05
N SER A 57 10.69 -14.80 10.70
CA SER A 57 11.41 -15.96 11.26
C SER A 57 11.61 -15.85 12.77
N LEU A 58 11.78 -14.63 13.30
CA LEU A 58 11.93 -14.39 14.74
C LEU A 58 10.60 -14.24 15.47
N ALA A 59 9.55 -13.82 14.77
CA ALA A 59 8.21 -13.61 15.32
C ALA A 59 7.35 -14.89 15.32
N LYS A 60 7.75 -15.91 14.54
CA LYS A 60 7.02 -17.18 14.39
C LYS A 60 6.96 -17.94 15.72
N LEU A 61 5.76 -18.27 16.13
CA LEU A 61 5.47 -19.10 17.30
C LEU A 61 5.55 -20.59 16.92
N PRO A 62 5.58 -21.51 17.90
CA PRO A 62 5.68 -22.96 17.64
C PRO A 62 4.53 -23.55 16.82
N ASP A 63 3.40 -22.85 16.73
CA ASP A 63 2.22 -23.21 15.95
C ASP A 63 2.20 -22.57 14.55
N ASP A 64 3.35 -22.05 14.10
CA ASP A 64 3.52 -21.31 12.85
C ASP A 64 2.71 -20.00 12.75
N SER A 65 2.10 -19.54 13.86
CA SER A 65 1.41 -18.27 13.91
C SER A 65 2.34 -17.11 14.30
N ILE A 66 1.91 -15.90 14.00
CA ILE A 66 2.52 -14.67 14.49
C ILE A 66 1.47 -13.86 15.24
N THR A 67 1.92 -13.11 16.24
CA THR A 67 1.07 -12.18 17.00
C THR A 67 1.67 -10.80 16.94
N LEU A 68 0.87 -9.78 17.26
CA LEU A 68 1.37 -8.40 17.33
C LEU A 68 2.51 -8.26 18.37
N SER A 69 2.41 -8.99 19.48
CA SER A 69 3.43 -9.00 20.53
C SER A 69 4.72 -9.65 20.04
N SER A 70 4.66 -10.85 19.45
CA SER A 70 5.85 -11.54 18.95
C SER A 70 6.52 -10.77 17.81
N LEU A 71 5.72 -10.10 16.98
CA LEU A 71 6.21 -9.21 15.93
C LEU A 71 6.92 -7.98 16.50
N ASN A 72 6.33 -7.30 17.49
CA ASN A 72 6.95 -6.15 18.14
C ASN A 72 8.27 -6.53 18.83
N GLU A 73 8.32 -7.66 19.54
CA GLU A 73 9.55 -8.17 20.15
C GLU A 73 10.64 -8.47 19.10
N SER A 74 10.26 -9.07 17.97
CA SER A 74 11.20 -9.36 16.88
C SER A 74 11.78 -8.09 16.26
N MET A 75 10.95 -7.04 16.07
CA MET A 75 11.40 -5.74 15.58
C MET A 75 12.35 -5.06 16.55
N ILE A 76 12.05 -5.11 17.85
CA ILE A 76 12.93 -4.57 18.91
C ILE A 76 14.28 -5.29 18.90
N LYS A 77 14.29 -6.62 18.79
CA LYS A 77 15.52 -7.43 18.71
C LYS A 77 16.37 -7.08 17.49
N LEU A 78 15.74 -6.78 16.36
CA LEU A 78 16.41 -6.38 15.12
C LEU A 78 16.76 -4.88 15.09
N ASN A 79 16.51 -4.14 16.18
CA ASN A 79 16.69 -2.69 16.29
C ASN A 79 15.99 -1.91 15.17
N ILE A 80 14.82 -2.40 14.75
CA ILE A 80 14.02 -1.71 13.76
C ILE A 80 13.08 -0.73 14.45
N LYS A 81 13.26 0.56 14.19
CA LYS A 81 12.42 1.65 14.72
C LYS A 81 11.58 2.35 13.64
N LYS A 82 11.62 1.83 12.43
CA LYS A 82 11.11 2.49 11.23
C LYS A 82 9.59 2.44 11.12
N MET A 83 8.98 1.43 11.74
CA MET A 83 7.57 1.11 11.59
C MET A 83 7.09 0.36 12.83
N SER A 84 5.81 0.50 13.18
CA SER A 84 5.19 -0.28 14.25
C SER A 84 4.77 -1.67 13.77
N ALA A 85 4.56 -2.60 14.71
CA ALA A 85 4.10 -3.95 14.40
C ALA A 85 2.73 -3.94 13.70
N GLU A 86 1.84 -3.02 14.07
CA GLU A 86 0.52 -2.82 13.45
C GLU A 86 0.64 -2.44 11.98
N ARG A 87 1.53 -1.49 11.67
CA ARG A 87 1.69 -1.07 10.28
C ARG A 87 2.36 -2.16 9.43
N LEU A 88 3.26 -2.96 10.00
CA LEU A 88 3.81 -4.10 9.29
C LEU A 88 2.74 -5.16 9.02
N ILE A 89 1.88 -5.49 9.99
CA ILE A 89 0.85 -6.51 9.78
C ILE A 89 -0.18 -6.08 8.73
N GLU A 90 -0.54 -4.79 8.66
CA GLU A 90 -1.38 -4.24 7.59
C GLU A 90 -0.75 -4.47 6.21
N ILE A 91 0.56 -4.24 6.08
CA ILE A 91 1.29 -4.44 4.82
C ILE A 91 1.32 -5.93 4.47
N LEU A 92 1.56 -6.80 5.45
CA LEU A 92 1.59 -8.24 5.25
C LEU A 92 0.21 -8.80 4.85
N GLU A 93 -0.88 -8.30 5.44
CA GLU A 93 -2.25 -8.65 5.06
C GLU A 93 -2.56 -8.19 3.63
N THR A 94 -2.21 -6.93 3.31
CA THR A 94 -2.45 -6.36 1.97
C THR A 94 -1.65 -7.08 0.88
N SER A 95 -0.44 -7.51 1.21
CA SER A 95 0.42 -8.29 0.31
C SER A 95 0.10 -9.78 0.26
N SER A 96 -0.95 -10.23 0.97
CA SER A 96 -1.36 -11.64 1.05
C SER A 96 -0.28 -12.59 1.57
N MET A 97 0.66 -12.08 2.37
CA MET A 97 1.71 -12.89 3.01
C MET A 97 1.25 -13.50 4.33
N VAL A 98 0.18 -12.97 4.93
CA VAL A 98 -0.39 -13.47 6.18
C VAL A 98 -1.91 -13.51 6.09
N LEU A 99 -2.51 -14.45 6.82
CA LEU A 99 -3.95 -14.58 6.97
C LEU A 99 -4.33 -14.32 8.43
N ARG A 100 -5.29 -13.42 8.67
CA ARG A 100 -5.80 -13.18 10.01
C ARG A 100 -6.62 -14.37 10.51
N ASN A 101 -6.19 -14.98 11.62
CA ASN A 101 -6.94 -16.04 12.28
C ASN A 101 -7.88 -15.47 13.37
N SER A 102 -7.40 -14.45 14.09
CA SER A 102 -8.14 -13.79 15.17
C SER A 102 -7.73 -12.31 15.26
N ASN A 103 -8.29 -11.56 16.21
CA ASN A 103 -7.97 -10.14 16.38
C ASN A 103 -6.48 -9.87 16.69
N THR A 104 -5.73 -10.87 17.14
CA THR A 104 -4.33 -10.72 17.58
C THR A 104 -3.38 -11.78 17.02
N SER A 105 -3.84 -12.64 16.10
CA SER A 105 -3.06 -13.75 15.56
C SER A 105 -3.26 -13.89 14.05
N TRP A 106 -2.15 -14.18 13.37
CA TRP A 106 -2.08 -14.40 11.94
C TRP A 106 -1.30 -15.67 11.62
N SER A 107 -1.71 -16.38 10.57
CA SER A 107 -0.94 -17.46 9.95
C SER A 107 -0.05 -16.89 8.87
N VAL A 108 1.23 -17.27 8.84
CA VAL A 108 2.13 -16.90 7.75
C VAL A 108 1.86 -17.82 6.56
N LEU A 109 1.53 -17.25 5.41
CA LEU A 109 1.37 -17.97 4.16
C LEU A 109 2.76 -18.04 3.49
N GLN A 110 3.46 -19.15 3.71
CA GLN A 110 4.68 -19.49 2.98
C GLN A 110 4.36 -20.17 1.65
#